data_AF-A0A961ENS2-F1
#
_entry.id   AF-A0A961ENS2-F1
#
_cell.length_a   1.000
_cell.length_b   1.000
_cell.length_c   1.000
_cell.angle_alpha   90.00
_cell.angle_beta   90.00
_cell.angle_gamma   90.00
#
_symmetry.space_group_name_H-M   'P 1'
#
loop_
_entity.id
_entity.type
_entity.pdbx_description
1 polymer ?
#
loop_
_entity_poly.entity_id
_entity_poly.type
_entity_poly.pdbx_seq_one_letter_code
_entity_poly.pdbx_strand_id
1 'polypeptide(L)' 'MDRIVLIGMAVWAVGLIVTLVVPTLHEGSRSWWPWACVAGIVLGAIGYLYVRRGRGNAADAHPQEPANPQPQY' A
#
# COMPACT_ATOMS: atom_id res chain seq x y z
N MET A 1 6.23 2.33 7.13
CA MET A 1 5.94 1.42 6.00
C MET A 1 4.98 2.04 5.00
N ASP A 2 3.99 2.82 5.44
CA ASP A 2 2.99 3.49 4.60
C ASP A 2 3.55 4.37 3.47
N ARG A 3 4.72 4.99 3.66
CA ARG A 3 5.38 5.84 2.64
C ARG A 3 5.79 5.06 1.39
N ILE A 4 6.26 3.81 1.52
CA ILE A 4 6.68 2.99 0.37
C ILE A 4 5.48 2.65 -0.50
N VAL A 5 4.34 2.33 0.12
CA VAL A 5 3.09 2.05 -0.59
C VAL A 5 2.58 3.28 -1.33
N LEU A 6 2.60 4.45 -0.68
CA LEU A 6 2.24 5.72 -1.31
C LEU A 6 3.16 6.06 -2.49
N ILE A 7 4.46 5.86 -2.36
CA ILE A 7 5.43 6.09 -3.44
C ILE A 7 5.16 5.11 -4.60
N GLY A 8 4.94 3.83 -4.32
CA GLY A 8 4.60 2.85 -5.35
C GLY A 8 3.31 3.21 -6.10
N MET A 9 2.27 3.63 -5.37
CA MET A 9 1.02 4.11 -5.98
C MET A 9 1.22 5.37 -6.82
N ALA A 10 2.02 6.34 -6.35
CA ALA A 10 2.32 7.56 -7.08
C ALA A 10 3.10 7.28 -8.36
N VAL A 11 4.12 6.41 -8.31
CA VAL A 11 4.89 5.98 -9.49
C VAL A 11 3.97 5.30 -10.50
N TRP A 12 3.07 4.42 -10.06
CA TRP A 12 2.13 3.76 -10.97
C TRP A 12 1.06 4.69 -11.53
N ALA A 13 0.59 5.68 -10.77
CA ALA A 13 -0.31 6.72 -11.27
C ALA A 13 0.36 7.58 -12.35
N VAL A 14 1.63 7.97 -12.15
CA VAL A 14 2.43 8.66 -13.17
C VAL A 14 2.61 7.79 -14.41
N GLY A 15 2.91 6.50 -14.24
CA GLY A 15 3.01 5.54 -15.35
C GLY A 15 1.70 5.41 -16.14
N LEU A 16 0.54 5.43 -15.46
CA LEU A 16 -0.77 5.41 -16.12
C LEU A 16 -0.99 6.68 -16.95
N ILE A 17 -0.65 7.85 -16.40
CA ILE A 17 -0.75 9.12 -17.14
C ILE A 17 0.14 9.08 -18.38
N VAL A 18 1.40 8.64 -18.25
CA VAL A 18 2.33 8.53 -19.37
C VAL A 18 1.83 7.55 -20.43
N THR A 19 1.33 6.39 -20.03
CA THR A 19 0.79 5.40 -20.99
C THR A 19 -0.44 5.91 -21.72
N LEU A 20 -1.32 6.68 -21.08
CA LEU A 20 -2.49 7.29 -21.73
C LEU A 20 -2.13 8.48 -22.62
N VAL A 21 -1.16 9.31 -22.22
CA VAL A 21 -0.70 10.48 -22.99
C VAL A 21 0.10 10.07 -24.23
N VAL A 22 0.69 8.87 -24.24
CA VAL A 22 1.48 8.36 -25.37
C VAL A 22 0.71 7.24 -26.10
N PRO A 23 0.01 7.54 -27.21
CA PRO A 23 -0.77 6.57 -28.00
C PRO A 23 0.01 5.34 -28.43
N THR A 24 1.28 5.55 -28.78
CA THR A 24 2.18 4.49 -29.23
C THR A 24 2.51 3.44 -28.15
N LEU A 25 2.20 3.72 -26.88
CA LEU A 25 2.41 2.82 -25.76
C LEU A 25 1.20 1.93 -25.47
N HIS A 26 0.00 2.27 -25.94
CA HIS A 26 -1.21 1.47 -25.68
C HIS A 26 -1.90 0.95 -26.95
N GLU A 27 -1.39 1.29 -28.13
CA GLU A 27 -1.87 0.76 -29.40
C GLU A 27 -1.18 -0.56 -29.80
N GLY A 28 -1.91 -1.43 -30.53
CA GLY A 28 -1.39 -2.69 -31.07
C GLY A 28 -0.96 -3.71 -30.00
N SER A 29 0.24 -4.29 -30.16
CA SER A 29 0.81 -5.31 -29.27
C SER A 29 1.20 -4.80 -27.88
N ARG A 30 1.06 -3.49 -27.62
CA ARG A 30 1.49 -2.81 -26.39
C ARG A 30 0.32 -2.37 -25.51
N SER A 31 -0.92 -2.70 -25.90
CA SER A 31 -2.15 -2.47 -25.12
C SER A 31 -2.17 -3.08 -23.71
N TRP A 32 -1.19 -3.89 -23.35
CA TRP A 32 -1.00 -4.44 -22.00
C TRP A 32 -0.33 -3.45 -21.02
N TRP A 33 0.33 -2.39 -21.49
CA TRP A 33 0.99 -1.40 -20.64
C TRP A 33 0.04 -0.68 -19.66
N PRO A 34 -1.15 -0.20 -20.09
CA PRO A 34 -2.14 0.35 -19.17
C PRO A 34 -2.57 -0.66 -18.10
N TRP A 35 -2.72 -1.94 -18.46
CA TRP A 35 -3.08 -3.00 -17.53
C TRP A 35 -2.00 -3.27 -16.49
N ALA A 36 -0.71 -3.15 -16.84
CA ALA A 36 0.38 -3.19 -15.87
C ALA A 36 0.25 -2.02 -14.86
N CYS A 37 -0.09 -0.82 -15.34
CA CYS A 37 -0.34 0.32 -14.47
C CYS A 37 -1.53 0.14 -13.52
N VAL A 38 -2.64 -0.40 -14.05
CA VAL A 38 -3.82 -0.74 -13.23
C VAL A 38 -3.46 -1.78 -12.17
N ALA A 39 -2.73 -2.84 -12.52
CA ALA A 39 -2.30 -3.87 -11.58
C ALA A 39 -1.43 -3.28 -10.46
N GLY A 40 -0.52 -2.36 -10.79
CA GLY A 40 0.31 -1.66 -9.81
C GLY A 40 -0.49 -0.80 -8.82
N ILE A 41 -1.49 -0.06 -9.30
CA ILE A 41 -2.39 0.74 -8.45
C ILE A 41 -3.22 -0.17 -7.54
N VAL A 42 -3.80 -1.24 -8.08
CA VAL A 42 -4.62 -2.20 -7.31
C VAL A 42 -3.77 -2.88 -6.23
N LEU A 43 -2.56 -3.34 -6.56
CA LEU A 43 -1.66 -3.97 -5.60
C LEU A 43 -1.23 -2.98 -4.50
N GLY A 44 -0.96 -1.72 -4.87
CA GLY A 44 -0.68 -0.64 -3.92
C GLY A 44 -1.85 -0.37 -2.96
N ALA A 45 -3.08 -0.31 -3.49
CA ALA A 45 -4.28 -0.15 -2.68
C ALA A 45 -4.51 -1.32 -1.72
N ILE A 46 -4.31 -2.56 -2.18
CA ILE A 46 -4.41 -3.77 -1.33
C ILE A 46 -3.35 -3.72 -0.23
N GLY A 47 -2.09 -3.41 -0.56
CA GLY A 47 -1.01 -3.28 0.43
C GLY A 47 -1.29 -2.19 1.47
N TYR A 48 -1.84 -1.05 1.03
CA TYR A 48 -2.23 0.04 1.94
C TYR A 48 -3.35 -0.40 2.88
N LEU A 49 -4.40 -1.03 2.36
CA LEU A 49 -5.51 -1.54 3.16
C LEU A 49 -5.03 -2.61 4.14
N TYR A 50 -4.15 -3.52 3.71
CA TYR A 50 -3.58 -4.57 4.56
C TYR A 50 -2.80 -3.98 5.73
N VAL A 51 -1.89 -3.03 5.48
CA VAL A 51 -1.11 -2.36 6.53
C VAL A 51 -2.01 -1.53 7.44
N ARG A 52 -2.97 -0.78 6.90
CA ARG A 52 -3.96 -0.03 7.67
C ARG A 52 -4.77 -0.96 8.58
N ARG A 53 -5.20 -2.12 8.08
CA ARG A 53 -5.96 -3.11 8.84
C ARG A 53 -5.11 -3.74 9.94
N GLY A 54 -3.87 -4.11 9.62
CA GLY A 54 -2.92 -4.69 10.58
C GLY A 54 -2.53 -3.76 11.73
N ARG A 55 -2.47 -2.44 11.47
CA ARG A 55 -2.27 -1.43 12.52
C ARG A 55 -3.46 -1.29 13.48
N GLY A 56 -4.67 -1.59 13.02
CA GLY A 56 -5.85 -1.71 13.88
C GLY A 56 -5.72 -2.88 14.86
N ASN A 57 -5.15 -4.01 14.40
CA ASN A 57 -4.94 -5.19 15.25
C ASN A 57 -3.72 -5.09 16.18
N ALA A 58 -2.71 -4.28 15.82
CA ALA A 58 -1.51 -4.10 16.65
C ALA A 58 -1.70 -3.08 17.79
N ALA A 59 -2.74 -2.24 17.74
CA ALA A 59 -3.08 -1.31 18.82
C ALA A 59 -3.60 -2.05 20.08
N ASP A 60 -4.14 -3.26 19.91
CA ASP A 60 -4.62 -4.10 21.01
C ASP A 60 -3.49 -4.89 21.70
N ALA A 61 -2.27 -4.87 21.15
CA ALA A 61 -1.10 -5.46 21.79
C ALA A 61 -0.50 -4.46 22.80
N HIS A 62 -1.28 -4.02 23.78
CA HIS A 62 -0.71 -3.48 25.01
C HIS A 62 -0.06 -4.64 25.75
N PRO A 63 1.27 -4.60 26.02
CA PRO A 63 1.87 -5.53 26.97
C PRO A 63 1.12 -5.36 28.28
N GLN A 64 0.44 -6.40 28.75
CA GLN A 64 -0.09 -6.41 30.10
C GLN A 64 1.12 -6.33 31.02
N GLU A 65 1.34 -5.16 31.61
CA GLU A 65 2.33 -5.00 32.68
C GLU A 65 1.94 -6.00 33.77
N PRO A 66 2.80 -6.96 34.13
CA PRO A 66 2.46 -7.93 35.17
C PRO A 66 2.12 -7.14 36.44
N ALA A 67 0.93 -7.38 36.98
CA ALA A 67 0.44 -6.72 38.18
C ALA A 67 1.50 -6.79 39.28
N ASN A 68 2.17 -5.67 39.53
CA ASN A 68 3.20 -5.56 40.55
C ASN A 68 2.49 -5.60 41.92
N PRO A 69 2.64 -6.65 42.73
CA PRO A 69 2.12 -6.64 44.08
C PRO A 69 2.94 -5.62 44.86
N GLN A 70 2.37 -4.44 45.09
CA GLN A 70 3.01 -3.39 45.88
C GLN A 70 3.42 -3.97 47.24
N PRO A 71 4.69 -3.82 47.68
CA PRO A 71 5.07 -4.23 49.01
C PRO A 71 4.36 -3.33 50.01
N GLN A 72 3.43 -3.90 50.76
CA GLN A 72 2.75 -3.23 51.85
C GLN A 72 3.71 -3.15 53.04
N TYR A 73 4.32 -1.98 53.23
CA TYR A 73 5.04 -1.62 54.45
C TYR A 73 4.08 -0.92 55.42
#